data_AF-A0A1L3FR74-F1
#
_entry.id   AF-A0A1L3FR74-F1
#
_cell.length_a   1.000
_cell.length_b   1.000
_cell.length_c   1.000
_cell.angle_alpha   90.00
_cell.angle_beta   90.00
_cell.angle_gamma   90.00
#
_symmetry.space_group_name_H-M   'P 1'
#
loop_
_entity.id
_entity.type
_entity.pdbx_description
1 polymer ?
#
loop_
_entity_poly.entity_id
_entity_poly.type
_entity_poly.pdbx_seq_one_letter_code
_entity_poly.pdbx_strand_id
1 'polypeptide(L)'
;MPPMNEVPFETSLAEYAEDMLDACTRCGKCVEACPSVEPAGISRTTKSEDIIGGILELVRTGNGPEASRKWAQSCMRSGACIKACSYGVNPRFLLSMARLGIAKSDNELAERRRRGVERYRDGSRGVNMLSRLQLDADVLERLGQRSASVATPVEAPDFVFYTGCNVLKTPHIALLALDIMDALGVSYQVMGGPSHCCGILQLKSGDAEMAGRMGSSTMEKLSHSNSGQVISWCPSCYVQYTETILPTVERQHGSRPFEMNPFMRFLGDRLGQLKPHLQRRVEMRVALHRHPGVAGVVDAAAEILTAVPGIELVDLNQPAVGLQSVDVGALPKYKRELQLMELEAARDAGVDALVAVYHSDHRELCAHERDWPFRIMNILEVVGESMGLHRHDRYKELKIMQDADQIVADCSDLIAKHSLDPGNARDVVVKVLLGDQPLPLRRGAPPETRAGGVEPS
;
A
#
# COMPACT_ATOMS: atom_id res chain seq x y z
N MET A 1 -11.76 -25.79 -21.59
CA MET A 1 -11.65 -26.58 -20.34
C MET A 1 -10.27 -26.31 -19.77
N PRO A 2 -10.14 -25.83 -18.52
CA PRO A 2 -8.82 -25.81 -17.90
C PRO A 2 -8.32 -27.26 -17.76
N PRO A 3 -7.00 -27.50 -17.86
CA PRO A 3 -6.48 -28.86 -17.82
C PRO A 3 -6.84 -29.54 -16.50
N MET A 4 -7.41 -30.74 -16.56
CA MET A 4 -7.93 -31.52 -15.42
C MET A 4 -6.87 -32.02 -14.42
N ASN A 5 -5.61 -31.60 -14.56
CA ASN A 5 -4.47 -32.08 -13.76
C ASN A 5 -3.72 -30.97 -13.02
N GLU A 6 -4.29 -29.76 -12.90
CA GLU A 6 -3.65 -28.69 -12.16
C GLU A 6 -3.84 -28.87 -10.65
N VAL A 7 -2.72 -28.92 -9.91
CA VAL A 7 -2.73 -28.95 -8.44
C VAL A 7 -3.48 -27.70 -7.93
N PRO A 8 -4.48 -27.83 -7.05
CA PRO A 8 -5.21 -26.66 -6.55
C PRO A 8 -4.27 -25.66 -5.85
N PHE A 9 -4.54 -24.36 -6.02
CA PHE A 9 -3.74 -23.30 -5.41
C PHE A 9 -3.55 -23.49 -3.90
N GLU A 10 -4.60 -23.89 -3.16
CA GLU A 10 -4.48 -24.13 -1.71
C GLU A 10 -3.49 -25.26 -1.38
N THR A 11 -3.43 -26.30 -2.21
CA THR A 11 -2.50 -27.42 -2.04
C THR A 11 -1.06 -26.96 -2.26
N SER A 12 -0.79 -26.26 -3.37
CA SER A 12 0.55 -25.72 -3.64
C SER A 12 0.98 -24.68 -2.60
N LEU A 13 0.04 -23.89 -2.06
CA LEU A 13 0.32 -22.94 -0.98
C LEU A 13 0.68 -23.67 0.32
N ALA A 14 -0.01 -24.77 0.64
CA ALA A 14 0.27 -25.58 1.82
C ALA A 14 1.65 -26.25 1.72
N GLU A 15 2.01 -26.81 0.56
CA GLU A 15 3.34 -27.37 0.31
C GLU A 15 4.44 -26.30 0.40
N TYR A 16 4.21 -25.10 -0.15
CA TYR A 16 5.14 -24.00 0.01
C TYR A 16 5.30 -23.56 1.48
N ALA A 17 4.22 -23.61 2.26
CA ALA A 17 4.31 -23.37 3.70
C ALA A 17 5.09 -24.48 4.42
N GLU A 18 4.93 -25.74 4.02
CA GLU A 18 5.65 -26.88 4.59
C GLU A 18 7.16 -26.76 4.43
N ASP A 19 7.65 -26.38 3.25
CA ASP A 19 9.08 -26.07 3.03
C ASP A 19 9.61 -25.03 4.03
N MET A 20 8.84 -23.98 4.29
CA MET A 20 9.21 -22.91 5.24
C MET A 20 9.18 -23.41 6.69
N LEU A 21 8.29 -24.35 7.02
CA LEU A 21 8.23 -24.97 8.34
C LEU A 21 9.43 -25.89 8.57
N ASP A 22 9.83 -26.66 7.56
CA ASP A 22 10.94 -27.61 7.63
C ASP A 22 12.30 -26.92 7.70
N ALA A 23 12.46 -25.80 6.99
CA ALA A 23 13.66 -24.98 7.07
C ALA A 23 13.79 -24.22 8.41
N CYS A 24 12.73 -24.12 9.22
CA CYS A 24 12.74 -23.32 10.45
C CYS A 24 13.47 -24.01 11.61
N THR A 25 14.57 -23.40 12.06
CA THR A 25 15.36 -23.89 13.21
C THR A 25 14.80 -23.51 14.59
N ARG A 26 13.70 -22.77 14.65
CA ARG A 26 13.07 -22.27 15.89
C ARG A 26 13.97 -21.39 16.78
N CYS A 27 15.03 -20.80 16.23
CA CYS A 27 16.01 -20.01 17.00
C CYS A 27 15.51 -18.66 17.55
N GLY A 28 14.25 -18.26 17.35
CA GLY A 28 13.67 -17.06 17.97
C GLY A 28 14.09 -15.69 17.39
N LYS A 29 15.19 -15.57 16.63
CA LYS A 29 15.71 -14.29 16.09
C LYS A 29 14.68 -13.42 15.34
N CYS A 30 13.74 -14.06 14.65
CA CYS A 30 12.66 -13.37 13.95
C CYS A 30 11.69 -12.65 14.88
N VAL A 31 11.48 -13.16 16.09
CA VAL A 31 10.67 -12.56 17.15
C VAL A 31 11.46 -11.41 17.77
N GLU A 32 12.73 -11.61 18.11
CA GLU A 32 13.61 -10.61 18.72
C GLU A 32 13.74 -9.34 17.87
N ALA A 33 13.87 -9.51 16.56
CA ALA A 33 13.98 -8.39 15.62
C ALA A 33 12.63 -7.73 15.28
N CYS A 34 11.49 -8.24 15.77
CA CYS A 34 10.18 -7.79 15.32
C CYS A 34 9.70 -6.55 16.11
N PRO A 35 9.45 -5.41 15.44
CA PRO A 35 9.03 -4.17 16.11
C PRO A 35 7.59 -4.22 16.65
N SER A 36 6.84 -5.30 16.39
CA SER A 36 5.47 -5.43 16.90
C SER A 36 5.38 -6.13 18.25
N VAL A 37 6.43 -6.84 18.70
CA VAL A 37 6.37 -7.71 19.88
C VAL A 37 6.13 -6.92 21.17
N GLU A 38 6.91 -5.86 21.38
CA GLU A 38 6.79 -5.02 22.57
C GLU A 38 5.49 -4.19 22.57
N PRO A 39 5.10 -3.49 21.48
CA PRO A 39 3.84 -2.76 21.45
C PRO A 39 2.60 -3.66 21.48
N ALA A 40 2.72 -4.92 21.07
CA ALA A 40 1.66 -5.92 21.26
C ALA A 40 1.52 -6.35 22.72
N GLY A 41 2.41 -5.95 23.63
CA GLY A 41 2.38 -6.36 25.04
C GLY A 41 2.55 -7.87 25.18
N ILE A 42 3.45 -8.47 24.39
CA ILE A 42 3.89 -9.86 24.59
C ILE A 42 4.94 -9.84 25.71
N SER A 43 4.81 -10.75 26.68
CA SER A 43 5.67 -10.75 27.87
C SER A 43 7.14 -10.93 27.49
N ARG A 44 8.02 -10.10 28.08
CA ARG A 44 9.47 -10.25 27.96
C ARG A 44 10.01 -11.54 28.59
N THR A 45 9.21 -12.22 29.41
CA THR A 45 9.57 -13.51 30.02
C THR A 45 9.23 -14.70 29.12
N THR A 46 8.40 -14.53 28.09
CA THR A 46 8.12 -15.58 27.12
C THR A 46 9.31 -15.69 26.18
N LYS A 47 9.87 -16.89 26.04
CA LYS A 47 11.03 -17.13 25.18
C LYS A 47 10.67 -16.96 23.71
N SER A 48 11.56 -16.35 22.94
CA SER A 48 11.38 -16.14 21.50
C SER A 48 11.20 -17.46 20.75
N GLU A 49 11.87 -18.52 21.19
CA GLU A 49 11.80 -19.89 20.65
C GLU A 49 10.40 -20.50 20.85
N ASP A 50 9.76 -20.25 22.00
CA ASP A 50 8.39 -20.71 22.27
C ASP A 50 7.39 -19.96 21.38
N ILE A 51 7.59 -18.65 21.19
CA ILE A 51 6.71 -17.82 20.35
C ILE A 51 6.77 -18.29 18.89
N ILE A 52 7.97 -18.46 18.31
CA ILE A 52 8.10 -18.97 16.93
C ILE A 52 7.63 -20.42 16.84
N GLY A 53 7.91 -21.26 17.84
CA GLY A 53 7.39 -22.63 17.91
C GLY A 53 5.86 -22.68 17.79
N GLY A 54 5.16 -21.81 18.52
CA GLY A 54 3.71 -21.68 18.43
C GLY A 54 3.22 -21.12 17.10
N ILE A 55 3.98 -20.27 16.38
CA ILE A 55 3.63 -19.89 15.00
C ILE A 55 3.66 -21.10 14.07
N LEU A 56 4.67 -21.96 14.19
CA LEU A 56 4.75 -23.18 13.38
C LEU A 56 3.56 -24.12 13.67
N GLU A 57 3.08 -24.17 14.92
CA GLU A 57 1.88 -24.92 15.30
C GLU A 57 0.60 -24.31 14.72
N LEU A 58 0.46 -22.98 14.77
CA LEU A 58 -0.67 -22.25 14.21
C LEU A 58 -0.78 -22.43 12.70
N VAL A 59 0.35 -22.49 11.98
CA VAL A 59 0.36 -22.77 10.54
C VAL A 59 -0.15 -24.19 10.26
N ARG A 60 0.24 -25.19 11.06
CA ARG A 60 -0.16 -26.59 10.86
C ARG A 60 -1.59 -26.88 11.26
N THR A 61 -2.03 -26.34 12.39
CA THR A 61 -3.26 -26.78 13.08
C THR A 61 -4.30 -25.67 13.25
N GLY A 62 -3.93 -24.42 13.01
CA GLY A 62 -4.73 -23.25 13.37
C GLY A 62 -4.79 -22.97 14.87
N ASN A 63 -4.14 -23.81 15.69
CA ASN A 63 -4.10 -23.72 17.14
C ASN A 63 -2.67 -23.53 17.67
N GLY A 64 -2.54 -22.86 18.81
CA GLY A 64 -1.26 -22.56 19.41
C GLY A 64 -1.36 -21.55 20.56
N PRO A 65 -0.24 -21.29 21.26
CA PRO A 65 -0.20 -20.44 22.44
C PRO A 65 -0.64 -18.99 22.19
N GLU A 66 -1.19 -18.36 23.21
CA GLU A 66 -1.72 -16.99 23.13
C GLU A 66 -0.65 -15.97 22.69
N ALA A 67 0.59 -16.09 23.17
CA ALA A 67 1.68 -15.20 22.76
C ALA A 67 1.94 -15.27 21.25
N SER A 68 1.88 -16.45 20.64
CA SER A 68 2.06 -16.67 19.21
C SER A 68 0.85 -16.17 18.41
N ARG A 69 -0.38 -16.41 18.88
CA ARG A 69 -1.60 -15.85 18.28
C ARG A 69 -1.54 -14.33 18.26
N LYS A 70 -1.16 -13.72 19.39
CA LYS A 70 -1.00 -12.28 19.53
C LYS A 70 0.05 -11.72 18.57
N TRP A 71 1.20 -12.37 18.45
CA TRP A 71 2.26 -11.95 17.51
C TRP A 71 1.80 -12.01 16.04
N ALA A 72 1.08 -13.08 15.66
CA ALA A 72 0.51 -13.19 14.32
C ALA A 72 -0.49 -12.06 14.03
N GLN A 73 -1.37 -11.76 14.99
CA GLN A 73 -2.39 -10.72 14.84
C GLN A 73 -1.81 -9.29 14.87
N SER A 74 -0.72 -9.05 15.60
CA SER A 74 -0.04 -7.75 15.69
C SER A 74 0.93 -7.46 14.54
N CYS A 75 1.07 -8.37 13.58
CA CYS A 75 2.01 -8.22 12.48
C CYS A 75 1.68 -6.99 11.61
N MET A 76 2.54 -5.98 11.68
CA MET A 76 2.50 -4.75 10.86
C MET A 76 3.19 -4.92 9.50
N ARG A 77 3.61 -6.14 9.14
CA ARG A 77 4.31 -6.50 7.90
C ARG A 77 5.64 -5.75 7.66
N SER A 78 6.36 -5.38 8.72
CA SER A 78 7.63 -4.64 8.64
C SER A 78 8.79 -5.36 7.93
N GLY A 79 8.72 -6.68 7.77
CA GLY A 79 9.79 -7.46 7.12
C GLY A 79 11.10 -7.58 7.92
N ALA A 80 11.21 -6.98 9.11
CA ALA A 80 12.42 -7.06 9.96
C ALA A 80 12.80 -8.52 10.29
N CYS A 81 11.79 -9.36 10.48
CA CYS A 81 11.96 -10.79 10.73
C CYS A 81 12.60 -11.55 9.54
N ILE A 82 12.42 -11.08 8.30
CA ILE A 82 13.02 -11.70 7.11
C ILE A 82 14.53 -11.46 7.13
N LYS A 83 14.96 -10.21 7.38
CA LYS A 83 16.38 -9.86 7.48
C LYS A 83 17.09 -10.61 8.62
N ALA A 84 16.38 -10.91 9.70
CA ALA A 84 16.93 -11.63 10.85
C ALA A 84 17.06 -13.15 10.62
N CYS A 85 16.45 -13.71 9.57
CA CYS A 85 16.50 -15.14 9.30
C CYS A 85 17.71 -15.51 8.43
N SER A 86 18.60 -16.35 8.96
CA SER A 86 19.78 -16.85 8.22
C SER A 86 19.53 -18.18 7.49
N TYR A 87 18.29 -18.70 7.50
CA TYR A 87 17.96 -20.05 7.03
C TYR A 87 16.99 -20.05 5.82
N GLY A 88 16.80 -18.90 5.17
CA GLY A 88 15.93 -18.80 3.98
C GLY A 88 14.42 -18.89 4.27
N VAL A 89 14.01 -19.00 5.53
CA VAL A 89 12.59 -18.91 5.93
C VAL A 89 12.13 -17.46 5.78
N ASN A 90 10.90 -17.26 5.30
CA ASN A 90 10.21 -15.98 5.36
C ASN A 90 9.24 -15.95 6.55
N PRO A 91 9.60 -15.36 7.72
CA PRO A 91 8.71 -15.38 8.88
C PRO A 91 7.49 -14.47 8.69
N ARG A 92 7.55 -13.44 7.83
CA ARG A 92 6.38 -12.61 7.52
C ARG A 92 5.32 -13.41 6.76
N PHE A 93 5.75 -14.26 5.84
CA PHE A 93 4.88 -15.24 5.18
C PHE A 93 4.29 -16.22 6.20
N LEU A 94 5.11 -16.79 7.10
CA LEU A 94 4.62 -17.69 8.16
C LEU A 94 3.59 -17.01 9.09
N LEU A 95 3.77 -15.74 9.44
CA LEU A 95 2.76 -14.99 10.22
C LEU A 95 1.45 -14.82 9.43
N SER A 96 1.53 -14.66 8.11
CA SER A 96 0.35 -14.59 7.24
C SER A 96 -0.36 -15.95 7.17
N MET A 97 0.40 -17.06 7.09
CA MET A 97 -0.14 -18.42 7.12
C MET A 97 -0.71 -18.79 8.50
N ALA A 98 -0.09 -18.34 9.59
CA ALA A 98 -0.64 -18.52 10.94
C ALA A 98 -1.98 -17.82 11.10
N ARG A 99 -2.14 -16.59 10.57
CA ARG A 99 -3.44 -15.89 10.55
C ARG A 99 -4.47 -16.62 9.70
N LEU A 100 -4.07 -17.22 8.59
CA LEU A 100 -4.93 -18.08 7.76
C LEU A 100 -5.37 -19.32 8.55
N GLY A 101 -4.45 -19.99 9.24
CA GLY A 101 -4.73 -21.13 10.11
C GLY A 101 -5.71 -20.78 11.25
N ILE A 102 -5.45 -19.67 11.96
CA ILE A 102 -6.35 -19.13 12.98
C ILE A 102 -7.74 -18.88 12.40
N ALA A 103 -7.84 -18.20 11.26
CA ALA A 103 -9.13 -17.90 10.64
C ALA A 103 -9.89 -19.19 10.26
N LYS A 104 -9.18 -20.20 9.72
CA LYS A 104 -9.73 -21.52 9.37
C LYS A 104 -10.22 -22.28 10.61
N SER A 105 -9.51 -22.19 11.73
CA SER A 105 -9.88 -22.85 13.00
C SER A 105 -11.05 -22.14 13.70
N ASP A 106 -11.04 -20.80 13.73
CA ASP A 106 -11.98 -20.00 14.51
C ASP A 106 -13.31 -19.77 13.78
N ASN A 107 -13.37 -19.97 12.45
CA ASN A 107 -14.54 -19.62 11.64
C ASN A 107 -14.82 -20.62 10.52
N GLU A 108 -16.09 -20.97 10.39
CA GLU A 108 -16.63 -21.77 9.28
C GLU A 108 -16.34 -21.16 7.90
N LEU A 109 -16.23 -22.00 6.88
CA LEU A 109 -15.92 -21.57 5.51
C LEU A 109 -16.90 -20.52 4.98
N ALA A 110 -18.20 -20.68 5.26
CA ALA A 110 -19.23 -19.74 4.84
C ALA A 110 -19.03 -18.34 5.45
N GLU A 111 -18.65 -18.27 6.72
CA GLU A 111 -18.35 -17.02 7.43
C GLU A 111 -17.11 -16.33 6.82
N ARG A 112 -16.04 -17.09 6.60
CA ARG A 112 -14.79 -16.61 6.01
C ARG A 112 -15.03 -16.01 4.62
N ARG A 113 -15.76 -16.74 3.76
CA ARG A 113 -16.14 -16.29 2.41
C ARG A 113 -16.99 -15.02 2.47
N ARG A 114 -17.99 -14.97 3.35
CA ARG A 114 -18.85 -13.78 3.52
C ARG A 114 -18.03 -12.55 3.91
N ARG A 115 -17.18 -12.65 4.94
CA ARG A 115 -16.29 -11.56 5.37
C ARG A 115 -15.34 -11.10 4.26
N GLY A 116 -14.79 -12.03 3.49
CA GLY A 116 -13.93 -11.72 2.34
C GLY A 116 -14.67 -10.90 1.27
N VAL A 117 -15.88 -11.31 0.92
CA VAL A 117 -16.74 -10.60 -0.06
C VAL A 117 -17.16 -9.24 0.46
N GLU A 118 -17.59 -9.13 1.71
CA GLU A 118 -17.99 -7.85 2.33
C GLU A 118 -16.83 -6.85 2.33
N ARG A 119 -15.64 -7.26 2.78
CA ARG A 119 -14.44 -6.40 2.77
C ARG A 119 -14.06 -5.95 1.36
N TYR A 120 -14.14 -6.86 0.38
CA TYR A 120 -13.88 -6.53 -1.02
C TYR A 120 -14.90 -5.53 -1.57
N ARG A 121 -16.19 -5.72 -1.30
CA ARG A 121 -17.27 -4.81 -1.73
C ARG A 121 -17.11 -3.43 -1.10
N ASP A 122 -16.87 -3.36 0.20
CA ASP A 122 -16.63 -2.11 0.93
C ASP A 122 -15.43 -1.35 0.37
N GLY A 123 -14.31 -2.04 0.16
CA GLY A 123 -13.13 -1.48 -0.47
C GLY A 123 -13.42 -0.94 -1.86
N SER A 124 -14.10 -1.74 -2.69
CA SER A 124 -14.45 -1.40 -4.08
C SER A 124 -15.40 -0.20 -4.15
N ARG A 125 -16.40 -0.13 -3.27
CA ARG A 125 -17.33 1.01 -3.16
C ARG A 125 -16.57 2.29 -2.84
N GLY A 126 -15.68 2.24 -1.85
CA GLY A 126 -14.85 3.38 -1.48
C GLY A 126 -13.93 3.84 -2.61
N VAL A 127 -13.27 2.91 -3.31
CA VAL A 127 -12.43 3.22 -4.47
C VAL A 127 -13.23 3.87 -5.60
N ASN A 128 -14.32 3.23 -6.02
CA ASN A 128 -15.12 3.68 -7.17
C ASN A 128 -15.81 5.02 -6.93
N MET A 129 -16.28 5.28 -5.71
CA MET A 129 -16.92 6.54 -5.37
C MET A 129 -15.88 7.65 -5.28
N LEU A 130 -14.83 7.48 -4.46
CA LEU A 130 -13.85 8.55 -4.26
C LEU A 130 -13.09 8.91 -5.54
N SER A 131 -12.79 7.96 -6.44
CA SER A 131 -12.14 8.29 -7.71
C SER A 131 -13.03 9.14 -8.62
N ARG A 132 -14.35 8.89 -8.64
CA ARG A 132 -15.32 9.64 -9.45
C ARG A 132 -15.71 10.99 -8.85
N LEU A 133 -15.58 11.17 -7.54
CA LEU A 133 -15.70 12.50 -6.90
C LEU A 133 -14.52 13.43 -7.23
N GLN A 134 -13.44 12.90 -7.83
CA GLN A 134 -12.22 13.64 -8.11
C GLN A 134 -11.89 13.76 -9.59
N LEU A 135 -12.35 12.82 -10.43
CA LEU A 135 -11.92 12.71 -11.82
C LEU A 135 -13.08 12.58 -12.81
N ASP A 136 -12.83 13.10 -14.00
CA ASP A 136 -13.62 12.83 -15.18
C ASP A 136 -13.37 11.44 -15.77
N ALA A 137 -14.29 11.04 -16.64
CA ALA A 137 -14.33 9.73 -17.29
C ALA A 137 -13.08 9.38 -18.11
N ASP A 138 -12.55 10.32 -18.87
CA ASP A 138 -11.37 10.20 -19.72
C ASP A 138 -10.10 10.03 -18.89
N VAL A 139 -9.99 10.75 -17.75
CA VAL A 139 -8.86 10.60 -16.83
C VAL A 139 -8.90 9.25 -16.11
N LEU A 140 -10.10 8.77 -15.74
CA LEU A 140 -10.29 7.42 -15.20
C LEU A 140 -9.87 6.34 -16.21
N GLU A 141 -10.16 6.54 -17.49
CA GLU A 141 -9.74 5.63 -18.56
C GLU A 141 -8.22 5.54 -18.69
N ARG A 142 -7.51 6.67 -18.58
CA ARG A 142 -6.03 6.70 -18.52
C ARG A 142 -5.47 5.90 -17.33
N LEU A 143 -6.21 5.83 -16.22
CA LEU A 143 -5.89 5.00 -15.05
C LEU A 143 -6.34 3.54 -15.18
N GLY A 144 -6.71 3.10 -16.39
CA GLY A 144 -7.16 1.74 -16.68
C GLY A 144 -8.55 1.43 -16.11
N GLN A 145 -9.39 2.44 -15.84
CA GLN A 145 -10.73 2.28 -15.25
C GLN A 145 -11.83 2.42 -16.31
N ARG A 146 -12.13 1.31 -17.01
CA ARG A 146 -13.35 1.02 -17.79
C ARG A 146 -13.21 -0.37 -18.43
N SER A 147 -14.33 -1.05 -18.69
CA SER A 147 -14.36 -2.49 -19.03
C SER A 147 -14.53 -2.82 -20.53
N ALA A 148 -14.33 -1.88 -21.47
CA ALA A 148 -14.76 -2.12 -22.87
C ALA A 148 -13.73 -1.88 -23.98
N SER A 149 -12.62 -1.15 -23.77
CA SER A 149 -11.68 -0.91 -24.89
C SER A 149 -10.33 -0.37 -24.42
N VAL A 150 -9.56 -1.13 -23.65
CA VAL A 150 -8.12 -1.03 -23.91
C VAL A 150 -7.94 -1.82 -25.18
N ALA A 151 -7.89 -1.13 -26.33
CA ALA A 151 -7.48 -1.75 -27.58
C ALA A 151 -6.19 -2.51 -27.25
N THR A 152 -6.18 -3.83 -27.45
CA THR A 152 -4.95 -4.61 -27.28
C THR A 152 -3.89 -3.90 -28.12
N PRO A 153 -2.84 -3.35 -27.49
CA PRO A 153 -1.82 -2.64 -28.22
C PRO A 153 -1.32 -3.53 -29.36
N VAL A 154 -1.12 -2.95 -30.56
CA VAL A 154 -0.63 -3.70 -31.73
C VAL A 154 0.74 -4.33 -31.41
N GLU A 155 1.53 -3.67 -30.58
CA GLU A 155 2.77 -4.17 -29.98
C GLU A 155 2.64 -4.16 -28.45
N ALA A 156 3.08 -5.23 -27.79
CA ALA A 156 3.05 -5.31 -26.34
C ALA A 156 3.94 -4.22 -25.69
N PRO A 157 3.55 -3.67 -24.53
CA PRO A 157 4.34 -2.65 -23.85
C PRO A 157 5.63 -3.25 -23.24
N ASP A 158 6.61 -2.40 -22.94
CA ASP A 158 7.79 -2.84 -22.18
C ASP A 158 7.39 -3.30 -20.78
N PHE A 159 6.50 -2.54 -20.11
CA PHE A 159 6.07 -2.81 -18.73
C PHE A 159 4.56 -2.86 -18.59
N VAL A 160 4.07 -3.62 -17.61
CA VAL A 160 2.72 -3.40 -17.06
C VAL A 160 2.84 -2.61 -15.76
N PHE A 161 2.22 -1.43 -15.70
CA PHE A 161 2.11 -0.65 -14.48
C PHE A 161 0.87 -1.06 -13.69
N TYR A 162 1.09 -1.88 -12.66
CA TYR A 162 0.05 -2.36 -11.76
C TYR A 162 -0.15 -1.40 -10.58
N THR A 163 -1.23 -0.61 -10.65
CA THR A 163 -1.54 0.41 -9.63
C THR A 163 -2.07 -0.20 -8.32
N GLY A 164 -2.54 -1.45 -8.36
CA GLY A 164 -3.36 -2.04 -7.30
C GLY A 164 -4.76 -1.42 -7.26
N CYS A 165 -5.53 -1.69 -6.21
CA CYS A 165 -6.91 -1.20 -6.12
C CYS A 165 -7.06 0.15 -5.40
N ASN A 166 -6.26 0.43 -4.36
CA ASN A 166 -6.53 1.56 -3.44
C ASN A 166 -5.95 2.92 -3.87
N VAL A 167 -4.91 2.96 -4.72
CA VAL A 167 -4.29 4.25 -5.11
C VAL A 167 -5.26 5.16 -5.87
N LEU A 168 -6.28 4.61 -6.50
CA LEU A 168 -7.32 5.37 -7.19
C LEU A 168 -8.15 6.27 -6.25
N LYS A 169 -8.08 6.08 -4.93
CA LYS A 169 -8.64 7.03 -3.96
C LYS A 169 -7.84 8.34 -3.91
N THR A 170 -6.56 8.31 -4.26
CA THR A 170 -5.63 9.45 -4.36
C THR A 170 -5.07 9.49 -5.78
N PRO A 171 -5.92 9.78 -6.78
CA PRO A 171 -5.58 9.60 -8.19
C PRO A 171 -4.42 10.48 -8.65
N HIS A 172 -4.22 11.65 -8.02
CA HIS A 172 -3.13 12.57 -8.37
C HIS A 172 -1.76 11.86 -8.32
N ILE A 173 -1.55 10.95 -7.36
CA ILE A 173 -0.31 10.19 -7.21
C ILE A 173 -0.12 9.22 -8.38
N ALA A 174 -1.16 8.48 -8.75
CA ALA A 174 -1.09 7.57 -9.88
C ALA A 174 -0.87 8.33 -11.20
N LEU A 175 -1.53 9.47 -11.38
CA LEU A 175 -1.36 10.33 -12.55
C LEU A 175 0.05 10.92 -12.64
N LEU A 176 0.64 11.35 -11.52
CA LEU A 176 2.04 11.78 -11.48
C LEU A 176 2.99 10.63 -11.83
N ALA A 177 2.71 9.41 -11.36
CA ALA A 177 3.51 8.25 -11.75
C ALA A 177 3.47 8.00 -13.26
N LEU A 178 2.30 8.15 -13.90
CA LEU A 178 2.15 8.06 -15.36
C LEU A 178 2.90 9.19 -16.07
N ASP A 179 2.71 10.43 -15.65
CA ASP A 179 3.37 11.59 -16.26
C ASP A 179 4.91 11.51 -16.18
N ILE A 180 5.44 11.00 -15.06
CA ILE A 180 6.88 10.77 -14.90
C ILE A 180 7.35 9.67 -15.86
N MET A 181 6.63 8.55 -15.98
CA MET A 181 6.98 7.49 -16.94
C MET A 181 6.91 7.98 -18.39
N ASP A 182 5.90 8.78 -18.74
CA ASP A 182 5.76 9.41 -20.06
C ASP A 182 6.95 10.32 -20.37
N ALA A 183 7.37 11.16 -19.41
CA ALA A 183 8.52 12.04 -19.55
C ALA A 183 9.85 11.28 -19.71
N LEU A 184 9.96 10.10 -19.09
CA LEU A 184 11.10 9.19 -19.24
C LEU A 184 11.04 8.33 -20.52
N GLY A 185 9.99 8.44 -21.33
CA GLY A 185 9.81 7.65 -22.55
C GLY A 185 9.59 6.17 -22.29
N VAL A 186 9.05 5.80 -21.12
CA VAL A 186 8.78 4.41 -20.76
C VAL A 186 7.51 3.93 -21.47
N SER A 187 7.59 2.81 -22.19
CA SER A 187 6.41 2.15 -22.75
C SER A 187 5.72 1.29 -21.69
N TYR A 188 4.46 1.59 -21.36
CA TYR A 188 3.71 0.83 -20.35
C TYR A 188 2.23 0.67 -20.67
N GLN A 189 1.60 -0.35 -20.09
CA GLN A 189 0.15 -0.49 -19.98
C GLN A 189 -0.29 -0.39 -18.53
N VAL A 190 -1.29 0.46 -18.25
CA VAL A 190 -1.84 0.62 -16.90
C VAL A 190 -2.88 -0.47 -16.63
N MET A 191 -2.73 -1.15 -15.50
CA MET A 191 -3.72 -2.10 -14.98
C MET A 191 -3.95 -1.88 -13.50
N GLY A 192 -5.19 -2.02 -13.05
CA GLY A 192 -5.51 -1.90 -11.63
C GLY A 192 -6.99 -1.65 -11.36
N GLY A 193 -7.26 -1.11 -10.18
CA GLY A 193 -8.60 -0.98 -9.65
C GLY A 193 -9.17 -2.29 -9.09
N PRO A 194 -10.43 -2.27 -8.61
CA PRO A 194 -11.04 -3.44 -7.97
C PRO A 194 -11.10 -4.69 -8.85
N SER A 195 -11.25 -4.54 -10.17
CA SER A 195 -11.28 -5.63 -11.16
C SER A 195 -9.94 -6.39 -11.30
N HIS A 196 -8.86 -5.85 -10.74
CA HIS A 196 -7.52 -6.42 -10.74
C HIS A 196 -6.99 -6.55 -9.30
N CYS A 197 -7.83 -6.97 -8.36
CA CYS A 197 -7.44 -7.13 -6.96
C CYS A 197 -6.52 -8.36 -6.76
N CYS A 198 -5.47 -8.22 -5.96
CA CYS A 198 -4.47 -9.26 -5.68
C CYS A 198 -4.95 -10.40 -4.73
N GLY A 199 -6.21 -10.40 -4.30
CA GLY A 199 -6.79 -11.43 -3.42
C GLY A 199 -6.41 -11.31 -1.93
N ILE A 200 -5.68 -10.27 -1.52
CA ILE A 200 -5.22 -10.10 -0.12
C ILE A 200 -6.38 -10.04 0.90
N LEU A 201 -7.53 -9.49 0.53
CA LEU A 201 -8.68 -9.35 1.44
C LEU A 201 -9.31 -10.71 1.77
N GLN A 202 -9.32 -11.61 0.80
CA GLN A 202 -9.81 -12.98 0.89
C GLN A 202 -8.86 -13.80 1.75
N LEU A 203 -7.54 -13.69 1.50
CA LEU A 203 -6.52 -14.35 2.31
C LEU A 203 -6.60 -13.92 3.78
N LYS A 204 -6.69 -12.60 4.05
CA LYS A 204 -6.87 -12.04 5.40
C LYS A 204 -8.18 -12.45 6.08
N SER A 205 -9.15 -12.94 5.32
CA SER A 205 -10.44 -13.45 5.83
C SER A 205 -10.44 -14.97 5.98
N GLY A 206 -9.34 -15.64 5.62
CA GLY A 206 -9.17 -17.07 5.70
C GLY A 206 -9.63 -17.85 4.45
N ASP A 207 -9.91 -17.19 3.34
CA ASP A 207 -10.37 -17.79 2.07
C ASP A 207 -9.21 -17.83 1.06
N ALA A 208 -8.35 -18.84 1.19
CA ALA A 208 -7.15 -18.97 0.36
C ALA A 208 -7.49 -19.37 -1.09
N GLU A 209 -8.52 -20.19 -1.30
CA GLU A 209 -9.04 -20.56 -2.61
C GLU A 209 -9.46 -19.33 -3.42
N MET A 210 -10.27 -18.43 -2.85
CA MET A 210 -10.66 -17.21 -3.55
C MET A 210 -9.50 -16.23 -3.70
N ALA A 211 -8.59 -16.16 -2.71
CA ALA A 211 -7.38 -15.36 -2.83
C ALA A 211 -6.53 -15.81 -4.04
N GLY A 212 -6.35 -17.13 -4.21
CA GLY A 212 -5.68 -17.74 -5.35
C GLY A 212 -6.38 -17.42 -6.67
N ARG A 213 -7.69 -17.67 -6.77
CA ARG A 213 -8.47 -17.36 -7.99
C ARG A 213 -8.35 -15.89 -8.42
N MET A 214 -8.52 -14.95 -7.50
CA MET A 214 -8.43 -13.51 -7.81
C MET A 214 -7.00 -13.09 -8.15
N GLY A 215 -6.03 -13.58 -7.38
CA GLY A 215 -4.61 -13.32 -7.57
C GLY A 215 -4.13 -13.82 -8.93
N SER A 216 -4.41 -15.08 -9.28
CA SER A 216 -4.02 -15.72 -10.54
C SER A 216 -4.74 -15.10 -11.74
N SER A 217 -6.05 -14.82 -11.66
CA SER A 217 -6.77 -14.15 -12.77
C SER A 217 -6.23 -12.75 -13.06
N THR A 218 -5.78 -12.03 -12.04
CA THR A 218 -5.11 -10.74 -12.25
C THR A 218 -3.70 -10.94 -12.79
N MET A 219 -2.94 -11.90 -12.25
CA MET A 219 -1.58 -12.23 -12.68
C MET A 219 -1.50 -12.59 -14.16
N GLU A 220 -2.43 -13.42 -14.66
CA GLU A 220 -2.54 -13.76 -16.09
C GLU A 220 -2.64 -12.52 -16.97
N LYS A 221 -3.36 -11.48 -16.52
CA LYS A 221 -3.46 -10.22 -17.27
C LYS A 221 -2.14 -9.44 -17.22
N LEU A 222 -1.48 -9.43 -16.06
CA LEU A 222 -0.22 -8.71 -15.84
C LEU A 222 0.98 -9.30 -16.59
N SER A 223 0.95 -10.60 -16.95
CA SER A 223 2.07 -11.28 -17.60
C SER A 223 2.32 -10.89 -19.07
N HIS A 224 1.51 -9.97 -19.63
CA HIS A 224 1.60 -9.55 -21.03
C HIS A 224 2.50 -8.32 -21.22
N SER A 225 3.80 -8.46 -20.96
CA SER A 225 4.82 -7.42 -21.22
C SER A 225 6.02 -7.99 -21.98
N ASN A 226 6.68 -7.16 -22.81
CA ASN A 226 7.89 -7.57 -23.52
C ASN A 226 9.08 -7.81 -22.59
N SER A 227 9.18 -7.05 -21.49
CA SER A 227 10.32 -7.17 -20.56
C SER A 227 10.17 -8.30 -19.55
N GLY A 228 8.97 -8.91 -19.43
CA GLY A 228 8.65 -9.82 -18.33
C GLY A 228 8.61 -9.12 -16.96
N GLN A 229 8.46 -7.78 -16.93
CA GLN A 229 8.42 -6.99 -15.70
C GLN A 229 7.09 -6.27 -15.48
N VAL A 230 6.62 -6.36 -14.23
CA VAL A 230 5.45 -5.63 -13.72
C VAL A 230 5.90 -4.60 -12.72
N ILE A 231 5.59 -3.33 -12.95
CA ILE A 231 5.88 -2.24 -12.01
C ILE A 231 4.69 -2.12 -11.07
N SER A 232 4.88 -2.36 -9.77
CA SER A 232 3.81 -2.28 -8.78
C SER A 232 3.87 -1.00 -7.96
N TRP A 233 2.75 -0.29 -7.87
CA TRP A 233 2.62 0.85 -6.95
C TRP A 233 2.31 0.40 -5.51
N CYS A 234 1.36 -0.50 -5.35
CA CYS A 234 0.78 -0.82 -4.05
C CYS A 234 1.68 -1.79 -3.25
N PRO A 235 2.21 -1.41 -2.07
CA PRO A 235 3.10 -2.28 -1.29
C PRO A 235 2.38 -3.53 -0.77
N SER A 236 1.09 -3.44 -0.45
CA SER A 236 0.30 -4.62 -0.05
C SER A 236 0.13 -5.63 -1.18
N CYS A 237 -0.07 -5.14 -2.41
CA CYS A 237 -0.13 -5.98 -3.60
C CYS A 237 1.24 -6.60 -3.89
N TYR A 238 2.31 -5.81 -3.79
CA TYR A 238 3.67 -6.28 -3.97
C TYR A 238 3.95 -7.48 -3.05
N VAL A 239 3.76 -7.32 -1.74
CA VAL A 239 4.04 -8.40 -0.77
C VAL A 239 3.09 -9.59 -0.96
N GLN A 240 1.82 -9.37 -1.32
CA GLN A 240 0.88 -10.47 -1.60
C GLN A 240 1.35 -11.32 -2.78
N TYR A 241 1.84 -10.70 -3.84
CA TYR A 241 2.31 -11.43 -5.02
C TYR A 241 3.68 -12.07 -4.76
N THR A 242 4.68 -11.33 -4.26
CA THR A 242 6.04 -11.86 -4.10
C THR A 242 6.20 -12.87 -2.98
N GLU A 243 5.35 -12.84 -1.95
CA GLU A 243 5.45 -13.77 -0.82
C GLU A 243 4.38 -14.85 -0.82
N THR A 244 3.37 -14.78 -1.68
CA THR A 244 2.26 -15.74 -1.64
C THR A 244 1.87 -16.22 -3.04
N ILE A 245 1.37 -15.33 -3.90
CA ILE A 245 0.82 -15.78 -5.20
C ILE A 245 1.91 -16.32 -6.12
N LEU A 246 2.97 -15.56 -6.41
CA LEU A 246 4.01 -15.96 -7.36
C LEU A 246 4.78 -17.21 -6.91
N PRO A 247 5.23 -17.35 -5.64
CA PRO A 247 5.87 -18.59 -5.18
C PRO A 247 4.95 -19.82 -5.28
N THR A 248 3.66 -19.65 -5.00
CA THR A 248 2.67 -20.74 -5.10
C THR A 248 2.45 -21.16 -6.55
N VAL A 249 2.31 -20.19 -7.46
CA VAL A 249 2.13 -20.41 -8.90
C VAL A 249 3.38 -21.01 -9.54
N GLU A 250 4.56 -20.53 -9.15
CA GLU A 250 5.85 -21.05 -9.61
C GLU A 250 6.00 -22.54 -9.24
N ARG A 251 5.52 -22.95 -8.06
CA ARG A 251 5.41 -24.36 -7.69
C ARG A 251 4.36 -25.12 -8.51
N GLN A 252 3.19 -24.52 -8.75
CA GLN A 252 2.09 -25.16 -9.48
C GLN A 252 2.43 -25.44 -10.95
N HIS A 253 3.16 -24.53 -11.62
CA HIS A 253 3.44 -24.61 -13.06
C HIS A 253 4.93 -24.80 -13.41
N GLY A 254 5.84 -24.74 -12.44
CA GLY A 254 7.29 -24.88 -12.64
C GLY A 254 7.98 -23.65 -13.22
N SER A 255 7.27 -22.52 -13.38
CA SER A 255 7.84 -21.28 -13.87
C SER A 255 7.16 -20.06 -13.27
N ARG A 256 7.92 -18.98 -13.09
CA ARG A 256 7.41 -17.68 -12.66
C ARG A 256 7.02 -16.85 -13.89
N PRO A 257 5.81 -16.27 -13.95
CA PRO A 257 5.32 -15.59 -15.15
C PRO A 257 5.92 -14.20 -15.38
N PHE A 258 6.37 -13.50 -14.32
CA PHE A 258 7.02 -12.20 -14.41
C PHE A 258 7.78 -11.87 -13.13
N GLU A 259 8.69 -10.92 -13.22
CA GLU A 259 9.29 -10.25 -12.07
C GLU A 259 8.50 -8.98 -11.74
N MET A 260 8.27 -8.73 -10.46
CA MET A 260 7.54 -7.56 -10.01
C MET A 260 8.47 -6.60 -9.28
N ASN A 261 8.49 -5.34 -9.69
CA ASN A 261 9.36 -4.31 -9.12
C ASN A 261 8.52 -3.17 -8.51
N PRO A 262 8.74 -2.77 -7.24
CA PRO A 262 8.07 -1.60 -6.68
C PRO A 262 8.42 -0.32 -7.47
N PHE A 263 7.45 0.55 -7.68
CA PHE A 263 7.62 1.78 -8.49
C PHE A 263 8.78 2.67 -8.02
N MET A 264 8.96 2.83 -6.70
CA MET A 264 10.08 3.62 -6.16
C MET A 264 11.44 3.02 -6.50
N ARG A 265 11.57 1.69 -6.49
CA ARG A 265 12.81 1.01 -6.90
C ARG A 265 13.02 1.13 -8.41
N PHE A 266 11.96 0.97 -9.19
CA PHE A 266 11.99 1.21 -10.64
C PHE A 266 12.52 2.61 -11.01
N LEU A 267 12.08 3.64 -10.28
CA LEU A 267 12.60 5.01 -10.45
C LEU A 267 14.04 5.16 -9.92
N GLY A 268 14.36 4.57 -8.77
CA GLY A 268 15.72 4.58 -8.21
C GLY A 268 16.75 3.94 -9.15
N ASP A 269 16.43 2.80 -9.73
CA ASP A 269 17.25 2.10 -10.74
C ASP A 269 17.46 2.96 -12.01
N ARG A 270 16.58 3.95 -12.25
CA ARG A 270 16.61 4.90 -13.36
C ARG A 270 16.99 6.31 -12.93
N LEU A 271 17.59 6.49 -11.76
CA LEU A 271 17.91 7.83 -11.23
C LEU A 271 18.79 8.64 -12.21
N GLY A 272 19.69 7.99 -12.95
CA GLY A 272 20.49 8.64 -13.99
C GLY A 272 19.68 9.18 -15.17
N GLN A 273 18.57 8.51 -15.53
CA GLN A 273 17.62 8.98 -16.55
C GLN A 273 16.67 10.02 -15.99
N LEU A 274 16.32 9.95 -14.70
CA LEU A 274 15.44 10.91 -14.03
C LEU A 274 16.10 12.28 -13.84
N LYS A 275 17.36 12.32 -13.41
CA LYS A 275 18.10 13.56 -13.08
C LYS A 275 18.04 14.66 -14.15
N PRO A 276 18.22 14.38 -15.45
CA PRO A 276 18.08 15.39 -16.52
C PRO A 276 16.73 16.09 -16.60
N HIS A 277 15.67 15.47 -16.06
CA HIS A 277 14.33 16.05 -16.01
C HIS A 277 14.08 16.87 -14.74
N LEU A 278 14.90 16.75 -13.69
CA LEU A 278 14.80 17.50 -12.43
C LEU A 278 15.34 18.93 -12.58
N GLN A 279 14.71 19.72 -13.45
CA GLN A 279 15.24 21.00 -13.93
C GLN A 279 14.87 22.18 -13.03
N ARG A 280 13.73 22.12 -12.35
CA ARG A 280 13.28 23.17 -11.43
C ARG A 280 13.83 22.88 -10.04
N ARG A 281 14.39 23.92 -9.42
CA ARG A 281 14.76 23.86 -8.00
C ARG A 281 13.50 23.92 -7.15
N VAL A 282 13.45 23.07 -6.13
CA VAL A 282 12.37 22.96 -5.16
C VAL A 282 12.98 23.22 -3.78
N GLU A 283 12.99 24.49 -3.36
CA GLU A 283 13.60 24.90 -2.09
C GLU A 283 12.71 24.45 -0.92
N MET A 284 13.05 23.30 -0.31
CA MET A 284 12.32 22.76 0.84
C MET A 284 13.23 21.93 1.76
N ARG A 285 13.02 22.09 3.06
CA ARG A 285 13.41 21.14 4.09
C ARG A 285 12.33 20.07 4.20
N VAL A 286 12.67 18.82 3.92
CA VAL A 286 11.71 17.72 3.91
C VAL A 286 12.09 16.64 4.91
N ALA A 287 11.10 16.10 5.62
CA ALA A 287 11.24 14.84 6.33
C ALA A 287 10.57 13.73 5.53
N LEU A 288 11.22 12.58 5.40
CA LEU A 288 10.63 11.40 4.76
C LEU A 288 9.85 10.60 5.80
N HIS A 289 8.59 10.28 5.51
CA HIS A 289 7.78 9.33 6.29
C HIS A 289 8.12 7.90 5.88
N ARG A 290 8.61 7.08 6.83
CA ARG A 290 9.36 5.84 6.52
C ARG A 290 8.62 4.57 6.96
N HIS A 291 8.29 3.74 5.97
CA HIS A 291 7.79 2.38 6.18
C HIS A 291 8.66 1.33 5.44
N PRO A 292 9.58 0.65 6.12
CA PRO A 292 10.63 -0.17 5.49
C PRO A 292 10.19 -1.61 5.14
N GLY A 293 8.88 -1.89 5.09
CA GLY A 293 8.37 -3.25 4.85
C GLY A 293 8.71 -3.83 3.48
N VAL A 294 9.12 -3.03 2.50
CA VAL A 294 9.72 -3.51 1.26
C VAL A 294 11.17 -3.02 1.19
N ALA A 295 12.11 -3.97 1.11
CA ALA A 295 13.53 -3.66 1.06
C ALA A 295 13.85 -2.75 -0.15
N GLY A 296 14.67 -1.71 0.08
CA GLY A 296 15.12 -0.76 -0.93
C GLY A 296 14.11 0.32 -1.33
N VAL A 297 12.84 0.25 -0.93
CA VAL A 297 11.85 1.29 -1.31
C VAL A 297 12.10 2.62 -0.60
N VAL A 298 12.34 2.59 0.70
CA VAL A 298 12.63 3.81 1.49
C VAL A 298 13.98 4.39 1.09
N ASP A 299 14.97 3.55 0.80
CA ASP A 299 16.30 3.99 0.36
C ASP A 299 16.21 4.67 -1.01
N ALA A 300 15.52 4.06 -1.97
CA ALA A 300 15.26 4.68 -3.28
C ALA A 300 14.48 6.00 -3.16
N ALA A 301 13.49 6.08 -2.26
CA ALA A 301 12.76 7.33 -2.00
C ALA A 301 13.68 8.45 -1.48
N ALA A 302 14.59 8.14 -0.55
CA ALA A 302 15.56 9.10 -0.03
C ALA A 302 16.57 9.56 -1.09
N GLU A 303 17.06 8.63 -1.91
CA GLU A 303 17.97 8.93 -3.03
C GLU A 303 17.32 9.82 -4.09
N ILE A 304 16.05 9.53 -4.43
CA ILE A 304 15.27 10.35 -5.37
C ILE A 304 15.06 11.76 -4.83
N LEU A 305 14.66 11.92 -3.56
CA LEU A 305 14.49 13.24 -2.94
C LEU A 305 15.81 14.02 -2.93
N THR A 306 16.92 13.38 -2.58
CA THR A 306 18.25 14.01 -2.56
C THR A 306 18.71 14.45 -3.96
N ALA A 307 18.23 13.79 -5.02
CA ALA A 307 18.55 14.16 -6.38
C ALA A 307 17.77 15.39 -6.89
N VAL A 308 16.67 15.77 -6.23
CA VAL A 308 15.90 16.97 -6.57
C VAL A 308 16.67 18.22 -6.12
N PRO A 309 17.02 19.14 -7.03
CA PRO A 309 17.73 20.36 -6.66
C PRO A 309 16.94 21.22 -5.67
N GLY A 310 17.57 21.66 -4.58
CA GLY A 310 16.94 22.52 -3.55
C GLY A 310 16.35 21.77 -2.35
N ILE A 311 16.26 20.44 -2.40
CA ILE A 311 15.78 19.63 -1.28
C ILE A 311 16.87 19.44 -0.21
N GLU A 312 16.54 19.76 1.03
CA GLU A 312 17.29 19.39 2.24
C GLU A 312 16.52 18.27 2.96
N LEU A 313 17.07 17.04 2.97
CA LEU A 313 16.45 15.90 3.66
C LEU A 313 16.84 15.91 5.16
N VAL A 314 15.84 16.01 6.03
CA VAL A 314 15.98 16.06 7.49
C VAL A 314 15.60 14.72 8.12
N ASP A 315 16.49 14.16 8.94
CA ASP A 315 16.19 12.97 9.74
C ASP A 315 15.52 13.37 11.06
N LEU A 316 14.25 13.00 11.22
CA LEU A 316 13.48 13.24 12.45
C LEU A 316 13.83 12.29 13.60
N ASN A 317 14.72 11.31 13.35
CA ASN A 317 15.10 10.26 14.31
C ASN A 317 13.89 9.48 14.85
N GLN A 318 12.86 9.32 14.02
CA GLN A 318 11.64 8.59 14.37
C GLN A 318 11.73 7.10 13.99
N PRO A 319 11.06 6.20 14.73
CA PRO A 319 11.02 4.79 14.37
C PRO A 319 10.38 4.54 13.01
N ALA A 320 11.08 3.82 12.13
CA ALA A 320 10.55 3.36 10.84
C ALA A 320 10.01 1.92 10.99
N VAL A 321 8.69 1.74 10.98
CA VAL A 321 8.04 0.44 11.21
C VAL A 321 6.95 0.13 10.21
N GLY A 322 6.63 -1.15 10.00
CA GLY A 322 5.50 -1.57 9.17
C GLY A 322 5.72 -1.49 7.66
N LEU A 323 4.72 -1.96 6.90
CA LEU A 323 4.71 -1.93 5.43
C LEU A 323 4.24 -0.60 4.85
N GLN A 324 3.27 0.01 5.51
CA GLN A 324 2.63 1.29 5.21
C GLN A 324 1.72 1.60 6.41
N SER A 325 1.23 2.83 6.52
CA SER A 325 0.48 3.32 7.68
C SER A 325 -0.74 2.46 8.04
N VAL A 326 -1.48 1.97 7.03
CA VAL A 326 -2.65 1.08 7.25
C VAL A 326 -2.28 -0.25 7.92
N ASP A 327 -1.08 -0.80 7.69
CA ASP A 327 -0.65 -2.08 8.27
C ASP A 327 -0.17 -1.91 9.73
N VAL A 328 0.27 -0.71 10.13
CA VAL A 328 0.51 -0.36 11.55
C VAL A 328 -0.80 -0.37 12.35
N GLY A 329 -1.95 -0.28 11.67
CA GLY A 329 -3.28 -0.37 12.27
C GLY A 329 -3.57 -1.70 13.00
N ALA A 330 -2.73 -2.73 12.85
CA ALA A 330 -2.76 -3.91 13.71
C ALA A 330 -2.53 -3.58 15.20
N LEU A 331 -1.89 -2.42 15.49
CA LEU A 331 -1.63 -1.89 16.82
C LEU A 331 -2.13 -0.44 16.90
N PRO A 332 -3.45 -0.19 17.06
CA PRO A 332 -4.03 1.15 16.89
C PRO A 332 -3.51 2.21 17.86
N LYS A 333 -3.21 1.82 19.11
CA LYS A 333 -2.63 2.73 20.11
C LYS A 333 -1.22 3.16 19.69
N TYR A 334 -0.36 2.19 19.40
CA TYR A 334 1.01 2.41 18.96
C TYR A 334 1.07 3.26 17.68
N LYS A 335 0.17 3.01 16.72
CA LYS A 335 0.04 3.81 15.50
C LYS A 335 -0.17 5.30 15.79
N ARG A 336 -1.13 5.62 16.67
CA ARG A 336 -1.44 7.02 17.03
C ARG A 336 -0.27 7.69 17.74
N GLU A 337 0.41 6.96 18.63
CA GLU A 337 1.59 7.45 19.34
C GLU A 337 2.72 7.77 18.35
N LEU A 338 3.04 6.87 17.42
CA LEU A 338 4.06 7.10 16.39
C LEU A 338 3.72 8.28 15.48
N GLN A 339 2.48 8.39 15.00
CA GLN A 339 2.07 9.51 14.15
C GLN A 339 2.17 10.84 14.89
N LEU A 340 1.75 10.90 16.15
CA LEU A 340 1.88 12.11 16.95
C LEU A 340 3.35 12.49 17.15
N MET A 341 4.20 11.54 17.54
CA MET A 341 5.63 11.76 17.73
C MET A 341 6.30 12.27 16.45
N GLU A 342 5.94 11.73 15.29
CA GLU A 342 6.49 12.17 14.00
C GLU A 342 6.06 13.59 13.63
N LEU A 343 4.79 13.93 13.84
CA LEU A 343 4.29 15.29 13.59
C LEU A 343 4.92 16.31 14.55
N GLU A 344 5.12 15.96 15.82
CA GLU A 344 5.84 16.78 16.81
C GLU A 344 7.30 16.98 16.42
N ALA A 345 8.00 15.92 16.05
CA ALA A 345 9.39 15.99 15.60
C ALA A 345 9.54 16.81 14.31
N ALA A 346 8.61 16.67 13.36
CA ALA A 346 8.59 17.46 12.12
C ALA A 346 8.43 18.96 12.41
N ARG A 347 7.52 19.33 13.32
CA ARG A 347 7.37 20.71 13.79
C ARG A 347 8.66 21.22 14.40
N ASP A 348 9.24 20.46 15.33
CA ASP A 348 10.42 20.89 16.10
C ASP A 348 11.67 21.01 15.22
N ALA A 349 11.77 20.20 14.17
CA ALA A 349 12.83 20.28 13.17
C ALA A 349 12.65 21.43 12.15
N GLY A 350 11.48 22.08 12.13
CA GLY A 350 11.17 23.15 11.19
C GLY A 350 11.26 22.69 9.74
N VAL A 351 10.64 21.56 9.40
CA VAL A 351 10.53 21.11 8.00
C VAL A 351 9.43 21.88 7.28
N ASP A 352 9.57 22.07 5.98
CA ASP A 352 8.53 22.64 5.11
C ASP A 352 7.47 21.59 4.71
N ALA A 353 7.88 20.31 4.66
CA ALA A 353 6.99 19.21 4.34
C ALA A 353 7.37 17.88 5.02
N LEU A 354 6.35 17.11 5.42
CA LEU A 354 6.46 15.68 5.69
C LEU A 354 6.02 14.91 4.44
N VAL A 355 6.94 14.15 3.86
CA VAL A 355 6.80 13.51 2.55
C VAL A 355 6.50 12.03 2.71
N ALA A 356 5.31 11.62 2.29
CA ALA A 356 4.84 10.23 2.24
C ALA A 356 5.30 9.51 0.97
N VAL A 357 5.70 8.24 1.11
CA VAL A 357 5.99 7.37 -0.04
C VAL A 357 4.70 6.74 -0.57
N TYR A 358 3.92 6.10 0.32
CA TYR A 358 2.75 5.36 -0.09
C TYR A 358 1.49 6.21 -0.07
N HIS A 359 0.58 5.91 -1.00
CA HIS A 359 -0.74 6.53 -1.10
C HIS A 359 -1.58 6.42 0.19
N SER A 360 -1.44 5.33 0.96
CA SER A 360 -2.11 5.14 2.24
C SER A 360 -1.60 6.10 3.32
N ASP A 361 -0.28 6.27 3.39
CA ASP A 361 0.35 7.20 4.34
C ASP A 361 -0.10 8.63 4.07
N HIS A 362 -0.06 9.05 2.80
CA HIS A 362 -0.55 10.34 2.37
C HIS A 362 -2.01 10.53 2.79
N ARG A 363 -2.89 9.55 2.51
CA ARG A 363 -4.30 9.66 2.89
C ARG A 363 -4.46 9.90 4.38
N GLU A 364 -3.82 9.11 5.23
CA GLU A 364 -3.99 9.20 6.68
C GLU A 364 -3.44 10.49 7.27
N LEU A 365 -2.38 11.03 6.67
CA LEU A 365 -1.66 12.20 7.21
C LEU A 365 -2.16 13.53 6.65
N CYS A 366 -2.68 13.59 5.42
CA CYS A 366 -2.80 14.87 4.69
C CYS A 366 -3.68 15.93 5.36
N ALA A 367 -4.70 15.52 6.12
CA ALA A 367 -5.54 16.47 6.85
C ALA A 367 -4.82 17.17 8.02
N HIS A 368 -3.69 16.63 8.49
CA HIS A 368 -2.88 17.25 9.54
C HIS A 368 -2.20 18.54 9.07
N GLU A 369 -2.12 18.82 7.76
CA GLU A 369 -1.68 20.12 7.25
C GLU A 369 -2.52 21.30 7.80
N ARG A 370 -3.74 21.03 8.29
CA ARG A 370 -4.58 22.00 9.00
C ARG A 370 -4.03 22.43 10.36
N ASP A 371 -3.38 21.51 11.08
CA ASP A 371 -3.05 21.67 12.51
C ASP A 371 -1.55 21.82 12.79
N TRP A 372 -0.72 21.66 11.75
CA TRP A 372 0.73 21.60 11.83
C TRP A 372 1.36 22.54 10.79
N PRO A 373 2.51 23.17 11.10
CA PRO A 373 3.05 24.29 10.30
C PRO A 373 3.84 23.84 9.06
N PHE A 374 3.53 22.67 8.49
CA PHE A 374 4.22 22.09 7.35
C PHE A 374 3.25 21.36 6.44
N ARG A 375 3.63 21.21 5.18
CA ARG A 375 2.82 20.50 4.18
C ARG A 375 2.87 18.99 4.38
N ILE A 376 1.81 18.30 3.99
CA ILE A 376 1.87 16.85 3.78
C ILE A 376 1.82 16.59 2.28
N MET A 377 2.85 15.93 1.76
CA MET A 377 3.02 15.69 0.33
C MET A 377 3.32 14.22 0.07
N ASN A 378 2.93 13.69 -1.09
CA ASN A 378 3.54 12.49 -1.64
C ASN A 378 4.87 12.84 -2.32
N ILE A 379 5.84 11.92 -2.26
CA ILE A 379 7.14 12.08 -2.93
C ILE A 379 7.02 12.43 -4.42
N LEU A 380 6.00 11.92 -5.13
CA LEU A 380 5.82 12.22 -6.55
C LEU A 380 5.38 13.65 -6.82
N GLU A 381 4.81 14.36 -5.85
CA GLU A 381 4.52 15.79 -5.98
C GLU A 381 5.83 16.59 -6.00
N VAL A 382 6.80 16.23 -5.15
CA VAL A 382 8.12 16.87 -5.09
C VAL A 382 8.91 16.62 -6.37
N VAL A 383 8.93 15.36 -6.83
CA VAL A 383 9.58 14.98 -8.08
C VAL A 383 8.90 15.67 -9.28
N GLY A 384 7.56 15.64 -9.31
CA GLY A 384 6.77 16.30 -10.34
C GLY A 384 7.04 17.80 -10.41
N GLU A 385 7.06 18.49 -9.27
CA GLU A 385 7.35 19.93 -9.19
C GLU A 385 8.71 20.26 -9.83
N SER A 386 9.75 19.47 -9.53
CA SER A 386 11.08 19.63 -10.13
C SER A 386 11.10 19.36 -11.64
N MET A 387 10.27 18.40 -12.11
CA MET A 387 10.09 18.10 -13.54
C MET A 387 9.18 19.09 -14.27
N GLY A 388 8.53 20.02 -13.54
CA GLY A 388 7.50 20.90 -14.10
C GLY A 388 6.17 20.20 -14.40
N LEU A 389 5.95 19.02 -13.81
CA LEU A 389 4.70 18.26 -13.85
C LEU A 389 3.84 18.62 -12.62
N HIS A 390 2.54 18.75 -12.80
CA HIS A 390 1.64 19.07 -11.71
C HIS A 390 0.30 18.31 -11.83
N ARG A 391 -0.16 17.77 -10.70
CA ARG A 391 -1.50 17.20 -10.55
C ARG A 391 -2.10 17.72 -9.25
N HIS A 392 -3.32 18.23 -9.35
CA HIS A 392 -4.04 18.74 -8.20
C HIS A 392 -4.41 17.60 -7.23
N ASP A 393 -3.99 17.72 -5.98
CA ASP A 393 -4.37 16.81 -4.91
C ASP A 393 -5.76 17.12 -4.35
N ARG A 394 -6.77 16.78 -5.16
CA ARG A 394 -8.18 16.91 -4.79
C ARG A 394 -8.55 16.07 -3.57
N TYR A 395 -7.86 14.96 -3.31
CA TYR A 395 -8.13 14.14 -2.12
C TYR A 395 -7.83 14.91 -0.84
N LYS A 396 -6.64 15.52 -0.74
CA LYS A 396 -6.25 16.33 0.42
C LYS A 396 -7.15 17.54 0.59
N GLU A 397 -7.46 18.26 -0.49
CA GLU A 397 -8.37 19.41 -0.45
C GLU A 397 -9.72 19.03 0.18
N LEU A 398 -10.39 18.00 -0.35
CA LEU A 398 -11.65 17.52 0.19
C LEU A 398 -11.50 17.01 1.63
N LYS A 399 -10.39 16.34 1.95
CA LYS A 399 -10.18 15.81 3.30
C LYS A 399 -9.99 16.92 4.33
N ILE A 400 -9.28 18.00 4.00
CA ILE A 400 -9.05 19.13 4.92
C ILE A 400 -10.36 19.83 5.30
N MET A 401 -11.38 19.83 4.42
CA MET A 401 -12.68 20.43 4.71
C MET A 401 -13.32 19.86 5.99
N GLN A 402 -13.14 18.56 6.25
CA GLN A 402 -13.71 17.87 7.42
C GLN A 402 -15.24 18.02 7.56
N ASP A 403 -15.92 18.31 6.45
CA ASP A 403 -17.36 18.51 6.37
C ASP A 403 -17.91 17.70 5.19
N ALA A 404 -18.63 16.62 5.50
CA ALA A 404 -19.15 15.71 4.48
C ALA A 404 -20.22 16.34 3.58
N ASP A 405 -21.01 17.27 4.12
CA ASP A 405 -22.08 17.93 3.36
C ASP A 405 -21.48 18.96 2.39
N GLN A 406 -20.49 19.73 2.85
CA GLN A 406 -19.75 20.64 1.99
C GLN A 406 -18.98 19.90 0.89
N ILE A 407 -18.33 18.77 1.20
CA ILE A 407 -17.62 17.94 0.20
C ILE A 407 -18.60 17.45 -0.87
N VAL A 408 -19.79 16.97 -0.48
CA VAL A 408 -20.79 16.48 -1.44
C VAL A 408 -21.33 17.62 -2.31
N ALA A 409 -21.55 18.81 -1.72
CA ALA A 409 -21.96 19.99 -2.48
C ALA A 409 -20.88 20.42 -3.48
N ASP A 410 -19.61 20.46 -3.07
CA ASP A 410 -18.47 20.83 -3.90
C ASP A 410 -18.20 19.82 -5.03
N CYS A 411 -18.63 18.56 -4.86
CA CYS A 411 -18.54 17.51 -5.88
C CYS A 411 -19.84 17.35 -6.71
N SER A 412 -20.83 18.25 -6.61
CA SER A 412 -22.16 18.07 -7.22
C SER A 412 -22.12 17.80 -8.72
N ASP A 413 -21.22 18.48 -9.44
CA ASP A 413 -21.10 18.36 -10.89
C ASP A 413 -20.60 16.98 -11.30
N LEU A 414 -19.59 16.44 -10.59
CA LEU A 414 -19.08 15.08 -10.82
C LEU A 414 -20.08 14.01 -10.36
N ILE A 415 -20.81 14.26 -9.27
CA ILE A 415 -21.88 13.37 -8.82
C ILE A 415 -22.96 13.25 -9.90
N ALA A 416 -23.40 14.37 -10.46
CA ALA A 416 -24.37 14.38 -11.55
C ALA A 416 -23.81 13.73 -12.83
N LYS A 417 -22.58 14.07 -13.22
CA LYS A 417 -21.92 13.56 -14.44
C LYS A 417 -21.74 12.03 -14.43
N HIS A 418 -21.44 11.46 -13.28
CA HIS A 418 -21.25 10.01 -13.11
C HIS A 418 -22.52 9.28 -12.66
N SER A 419 -23.66 9.97 -12.57
CA SER A 419 -24.94 9.43 -12.09
C SER A 419 -24.82 8.74 -10.72
N LEU A 420 -24.09 9.37 -9.80
CA LEU A 420 -23.89 8.87 -8.45
C LEU A 420 -25.04 9.32 -7.55
N ASP A 421 -25.43 8.46 -6.60
CA ASP A 421 -26.38 8.82 -5.57
C ASP A 421 -25.71 9.70 -4.50
N PRO A 422 -26.19 10.93 -4.23
CA PRO A 422 -25.56 11.84 -3.27
C PRO A 422 -25.52 11.31 -1.84
N GLY A 423 -26.55 10.57 -1.41
CA GLY A 423 -26.58 9.95 -0.07
C GLY A 423 -25.47 8.92 0.09
N ASN A 424 -25.33 8.04 -0.91
CA ASN A 424 -24.24 7.06 -0.96
C ASN A 424 -22.86 7.72 -1.07
N ALA A 425 -22.74 8.85 -1.76
CA ALA A 425 -21.50 9.63 -1.82
C ALA A 425 -21.13 10.17 -0.45
N ARG A 426 -22.09 10.79 0.26
CA ARG A 426 -21.93 11.28 1.63
C ARG A 426 -21.48 10.17 2.59
N ASP A 427 -22.12 9.00 2.54
CA ASP A 427 -21.75 7.85 3.39
C ASP A 427 -20.30 7.41 3.17
N VAL A 428 -19.85 7.39 1.91
CA VAL A 428 -18.47 7.05 1.58
C VAL A 428 -17.51 8.14 2.03
N VAL A 429 -17.87 9.41 1.88
CA VAL A 429 -17.07 10.53 2.39
C VAL A 429 -16.87 10.39 3.90
N VAL A 430 -17.95 10.17 4.66
CA VAL A 430 -17.87 9.98 6.12
C VAL A 430 -17.01 8.77 6.48
N LYS A 431 -17.31 7.58 5.90
CA LYS A 431 -16.68 6.32 6.31
C LYS A 431 -15.25 6.16 5.80
N VAL A 432 -14.95 6.63 4.58
CA VAL A 432 -13.71 6.30 3.86
C VAL A 432 -12.79 7.50 3.69
N LEU A 433 -13.30 8.70 3.43
CA LEU A 433 -12.46 9.90 3.30
C LEU A 433 -12.10 10.46 4.68
N LEU A 434 -13.12 10.80 5.46
CA LEU A 434 -12.96 11.40 6.79
C LEU A 434 -12.65 10.35 7.87
N GLY A 435 -13.13 9.13 7.70
CA GLY A 435 -12.87 8.02 8.62
C GLY A 435 -11.44 7.45 8.56
N ASP A 436 -10.68 7.72 7.49
CA ASP A 436 -9.27 7.29 7.35
C ASP A 436 -8.34 8.23 8.14
N GLN A 437 -8.65 8.50 9.41
CA GLN A 437 -8.00 9.50 10.27
C GLN A 437 -7.66 8.91 11.65
N PRO A 438 -6.64 8.05 11.74
CA PRO A 438 -6.31 7.33 12.97
C PRO A 438 -5.89 8.25 14.13
N LEU A 439 -5.09 9.28 13.86
CA LEU A 439 -4.81 10.35 14.80
C LEU A 439 -5.83 11.50 14.58
N PRO A 440 -6.66 11.83 15.60
CA PRO A 440 -7.60 12.93 15.47
C PRO A 440 -6.91 14.27 15.24
N LEU A 441 -7.58 15.14 14.47
CA LEU A 441 -7.17 16.52 14.32
C LEU A 441 -7.39 17.31 15.63
N ARG A 442 -6.58 18.35 15.87
CA ARG A 442 -6.70 19.26 17.02
C ARG A 442 -8.04 20.01 16.94
N ARG A 443 -8.78 20.08 18.05
CA ARG A 443 -10.05 20.83 18.11
C ARG A 443 -9.76 22.35 18.13
N GLY A 444 -10.41 23.10 17.25
CA GLY A 444 -10.50 24.57 17.36
C GLY A 444 -9.57 25.42 16.49
N ALA A 445 -8.81 24.86 15.55
CA ALA A 445 -8.12 25.65 14.53
C ALA A 445 -8.99 25.75 13.26
N PRO A 446 -9.52 26.93 12.89
CA PRO A 446 -9.97 27.13 11.52
C PRO A 446 -8.76 26.98 10.58
N PRO A 447 -8.96 26.55 9.32
CA PRO A 447 -7.88 26.59 8.34
C PRO A 447 -7.38 28.04 8.24
N GLU A 448 -6.11 28.27 8.58
CA GLU A 448 -5.48 29.56 8.31
C GLU A 448 -5.46 29.75 6.80
N THR A 449 -6.30 30.66 6.29
CA THR A 449 -6.19 31.17 4.94
C THR A 449 -4.81 31.78 4.78
N ARG A 450 -3.89 31.08 4.09
CA ARG A 450 -2.63 31.66 3.64
C ARG A 450 -2.97 32.77 2.64
N ALA A 451 -3.01 34.01 3.13
CA ALA A 451 -3.03 35.19 2.29
C ALA A 451 -1.68 35.29 1.58
N GLY A 452 -1.68 34.98 0.29
CA GLY A 452 -0.49 34.99 -0.56
C GLY A 452 -0.86 34.68 -2.01
N GLY A 453 -1.83 35.43 -2.54
CA GLY A 453 -2.17 35.38 -3.95
C GLY A 453 -1.00 35.89 -4.80
N VAL A 454 -0.65 35.12 -5.82
CA VAL A 454 -0.05 35.64 -7.04
C VAL A 454 -1.05 35.33 -8.14
N GLU A 455 -1.76 36.36 -8.60
CA GLU A 455 -2.58 36.29 -9.82
C GLU A 455 -1.65 36.03 -11.02
N PRO A 456 -2.04 35.15 -11.96
CA PRO A 456 -1.31 35.00 -13.22
C PRO A 456 -1.61 36.19 -14.14
N SER A 457 -0.55 36.87 -14.58
CA SER A 457 -0.53 37.60 -15.86
C SER A 457 -0.17 36.66 -16.99
#